data_AF-A0A0C2H141-F1
#
_entry.id   AF-A0A0C2H141-F1
#
_cell.length_a   1.000
_cell.length_b   1.000
_cell.length_c   1.000
_cell.angle_alpha   90.00
_cell.angle_beta   90.00
_cell.angle_gamma   90.00
#
_symmetry.space_group_name_H-M   'P 1'
#
loop_
_entity.id
_entity.type
_entity.pdbx_description
1 polymer ?
#
loop_
_entity_poly.entity_id
_entity_poly.type
_entity_poly.pdbx_seq_one_letter_code
_entity_poly.pdbx_strand_id
1 'polypeptide(L)'
;MRTTAANALLERSKPRSPCISCPLPANKDGHTTRCSRFANPVAKSVQATKLGLCERCLKSTYEDDCGAQCARCGRPQNVLLCANRQSVAANFKRRRP
;
A
#
# COMPACT_ATOMS: atom_id res chain seq x y z
N MET A 1 32.24 4.01 19.40
CA MET A 1 31.78 3.10 18.32
C MET A 1 30.77 3.87 17.46
N ARG A 2 31.16 4.32 16.26
CA ARG A 2 30.30 5.09 15.34
C ARG A 2 30.06 4.26 14.08
N THR A 3 28.94 3.55 14.03
CA THR A 3 28.47 2.78 12.85
C THR A 3 26.98 3.04 12.59
N THR A 4 26.55 4.30 12.67
CA THR A 4 25.13 4.65 12.49
C THR A 4 24.76 4.92 11.03
N ALA A 5 25.64 5.56 10.24
CA ALA A 5 25.36 5.89 8.85
C ALA A 5 25.40 4.66 7.91
N ALA A 6 26.40 3.79 8.07
CA ALA A 6 26.55 2.60 7.23
C ALA A 6 25.41 1.60 7.43
N ASN A 7 24.97 1.39 8.68
CA ASN A 7 23.83 0.53 8.98
C ASN A 7 22.51 1.10 8.42
N ALA A 8 22.31 2.42 8.49
CA ALA A 8 21.12 3.05 7.90
C ALA A 8 21.08 2.92 6.36
N LEU A 9 22.25 2.99 5.70
CA LEU A 9 22.36 2.76 4.26
C LEU A 9 22.08 1.29 3.90
N LEU A 10 22.60 0.34 4.69
CA LEU A 10 22.32 -1.10 4.53
C LEU A 10 20.82 -1.42 4.69
N GLU A 11 20.13 -0.80 5.65
CA GLU A 11 18.68 -0.96 5.81
C GLU A 11 17.88 -0.38 4.62
N ARG A 12 18.36 0.72 4.02
CA ARG A 12 17.75 1.32 2.82
C ARG A 12 18.01 0.52 1.55
N SER A 13 19.14 -0.17 1.45
CA SER A 13 19.47 -1.00 0.29
C SER A 13 18.72 -2.33 0.26
N LYS A 14 18.04 -2.72 1.36
CA LYS A 14 17.22 -3.93 1.36
C LYS A 14 16.13 -3.82 0.29
N PRO A 15 16.00 -4.84 -0.58
CA PRO A 15 15.00 -4.81 -1.64
C PRO A 15 13.61 -4.78 -1.02
N ARG A 16 12.81 -3.82 -1.46
CA ARG A 16 11.39 -3.69 -1.09
C ARG A 16 10.54 -4.06 -2.30
N SER A 17 9.40 -4.67 -2.03
CA SER A 17 8.43 -4.90 -3.09
C SER A 17 7.99 -3.55 -3.68
N PRO A 18 7.95 -3.40 -5.01
CA PRO A 18 7.40 -2.20 -5.63
C PRO A 18 5.91 -2.00 -5.30
N CYS A 19 5.21 -3.08 -4.94
CA CYS A 19 3.82 -3.05 -4.48
C CYS A 19 3.77 -3.05 -2.96
N ILE A 20 3.10 -2.02 -2.42
CA ILE A 20 2.92 -1.85 -0.98
C ILE A 20 2.10 -2.97 -0.31
N SER A 21 1.25 -3.65 -1.07
CA SER A 21 0.39 -4.73 -0.56
C SER A 21 1.04 -6.11 -0.68
N CYS A 22 1.98 -6.31 -1.59
CA CYS A 22 2.63 -7.61 -1.79
C CYS A 22 3.99 -7.65 -1.08
N PRO A 23 4.33 -8.70 -0.33
CA PRO A 23 5.71 -8.92 0.08
C PRO A 23 6.59 -9.18 -1.15
N LEU A 24 7.89 -8.89 -1.06
CA LEU A 24 8.85 -9.00 -2.16
C LEU A 24 8.75 -10.32 -2.95
N PRO A 25 8.74 -11.53 -2.33
CA PRO A 25 8.64 -12.78 -3.09
C PRO A 25 7.30 -13.00 -3.80
N ALA A 26 6.25 -12.26 -3.42
CA ALA A 26 4.93 -12.38 -4.02
C ALA A 26 4.70 -11.39 -5.19
N ASN A 27 5.58 -10.41 -5.39
CA ASN A 27 5.48 -9.43 -6.47
C ASN A 27 6.37 -9.82 -7.66
N LYS A 28 5.99 -10.91 -8.35
CA LYS A 28 6.78 -11.48 -9.45
C LYS A 28 6.68 -10.66 -10.75
N ASP A 29 5.56 -9.97 -10.94
CA ASP A 29 5.24 -9.17 -12.12
C ASP A 29 5.66 -7.70 -11.99
N GLY A 30 6.26 -7.31 -10.85
CA GLY A 30 6.85 -5.98 -10.66
C GLY A 30 5.83 -4.83 -10.59
N HIS A 31 4.55 -5.11 -10.30
CA HIS A 31 3.53 -4.07 -10.21
C HIS A 31 3.79 -3.13 -9.02
N THR A 32 3.34 -1.88 -9.15
CA THR A 32 3.52 -0.83 -8.12
C THR A 32 2.22 -0.48 -7.39
N THR A 33 1.21 0.00 -8.10
CA THR A 33 0.00 0.58 -7.48
C THR A 33 -1.26 -0.26 -7.65
N ARG A 34 -1.39 -0.95 -8.79
CA ARG A 34 -2.53 -1.82 -9.11
C ARG A 34 -2.17 -3.27 -8.82
N CYS A 35 -2.38 -3.67 -7.57
CA CYS A 35 -2.31 -5.08 -7.21
C CYS A 35 -3.61 -5.79 -7.60
N SER A 36 -3.54 -6.76 -8.53
CA SER A 36 -4.69 -7.59 -8.90
C SER A 36 -5.17 -8.48 -7.75
N ARG A 37 -4.23 -8.97 -6.92
CA ARG A 37 -4.50 -9.80 -5.75
C ARG A 37 -5.28 -9.07 -4.64
N PHE A 38 -5.02 -7.77 -4.49
CA PHE A 38 -5.67 -6.90 -3.52
C PHE A 38 -6.36 -5.74 -4.25
N ALA A 39 -7.30 -6.05 -5.15
CA ALA A 39 -8.02 -5.03 -5.92
C ALA A 39 -9.03 -4.25 -5.08
N ASN A 40 -9.66 -4.93 -4.11
CA ASN A 40 -10.68 -4.37 -3.23
C ASN A 40 -10.04 -3.53 -2.10
N PRO A 41 -10.55 -2.31 -1.80
CA PRO A 41 -10.14 -1.51 -0.65
C PRO A 41 -10.09 -2.28 0.68
N VAL A 42 -11.05 -3.17 0.95
CA VAL A 42 -11.10 -4.00 2.17
C VAL A 42 -9.97 -5.03 2.19
N ALA A 43 -9.70 -5.68 1.06
CA ALA A 43 -8.58 -6.62 0.97
C ALA A 43 -7.23 -5.90 1.17
N LYS A 44 -7.11 -4.66 0.70
CA LYS A 44 -5.94 -3.81 0.93
C LYS A 44 -5.79 -3.39 2.38
N SER A 45 -6.88 -3.06 3.07
CA SER A 45 -6.82 -2.65 4.48
C SER A 45 -6.35 -3.81 5.35
N VAL A 46 -6.97 -4.98 5.22
CA VAL A 46 -6.56 -6.21 5.94
C VAL A 46 -5.08 -6.53 5.69
N GLN A 47 -4.63 -6.39 4.44
CA GLN A 47 -3.23 -6.60 4.10
C GLN A 47 -2.29 -5.54 4.70
N ALA A 48 -2.70 -4.27 4.75
CA ALA A 48 -1.94 -3.21 5.40
C ALA A 48 -1.80 -3.48 6.91
N THR A 49 -2.87 -3.89 7.59
CA THR A 49 -2.85 -4.30 9.00
C THR A 49 -1.88 -5.47 9.20
N LYS A 50 -1.95 -6.50 8.35
CA LYS A 50 -1.06 -7.67 8.41
C LYS A 50 0.42 -7.32 8.22
N LEU A 51 0.70 -6.29 7.43
CA LEU A 51 2.06 -5.79 7.19
C LEU A 51 2.54 -4.79 8.24
N GLY A 52 1.74 -4.49 9.27
CA GLY A 52 2.09 -3.49 10.28
C GLY A 52 2.22 -2.09 9.67
N LEU A 53 1.32 -1.75 8.76
CA LEU A 53 1.25 -0.43 8.15
C LEU A 53 0.08 0.36 8.74
N CYS A 54 0.31 1.65 8.95
CA CYS A 54 -0.76 2.58 9.30
C CYS A 54 -1.79 2.66 8.16
N GLU A 55 -3.06 2.44 8.44
CA GLU A 55 -4.12 2.48 7.43
C GLU A 55 -4.37 3.88 6.85
N ARG A 56 -3.85 4.93 7.49
CA ARG A 56 -3.97 6.33 7.06
C ARG A 56 -2.88 6.71 6.06
N CYS A 57 -1.61 6.47 6.41
CA CYS A 57 -0.46 6.90 5.61
C CYS A 57 0.28 5.75 4.88
N LEU A 58 -0.08 4.49 5.14
CA LEU A 58 0.57 3.27 4.63
C LEU A 58 2.09 3.19 4.89
N LYS A 59 2.57 3.93 5.89
CA LYS A 59 3.94 3.79 6.42
C LYS A 59 3.94 2.75 7.54
N SER A 60 5.11 2.18 7.84
CA SER A 60 5.29 1.33 9.03
C SER A 60 4.77 2.06 10.27
N THR A 61 3.97 1.38 11.08
CA THR A 61 3.38 1.98 12.27
C THR A 61 4.49 2.48 13.20
N TYR A 62 4.42 3.77 13.53
CA TYR A 62 5.13 4.38 14.66
C TYR A 62 4.05 4.82 15.65
N GLU A 63 4.39 4.95 16.93
CA GLU A 63 3.47 5.13 18.06
C GLU A 63 2.63 6.43 18.02
N ASP A 64 2.79 7.28 16.99
CA ASP A 64 2.15 8.60 16.86
C ASP A 64 1.03 8.64 15.81
N ASP A 65 0.02 9.50 16.05
CA ASP A 65 -1.00 9.80 15.04
C ASP A 65 -0.37 10.54 13.85
N CYS A 66 -0.25 9.84 12.71
CA CYS A 66 0.30 10.40 11.49
C CYS A 66 -0.53 11.54 10.86
N GLY A 67 -1.73 11.84 11.38
CA GLY A 67 -2.59 12.95 10.95
C GLY A 67 -3.13 12.85 9.52
N ALA A 68 -2.81 11.78 8.78
CA ALA A 68 -3.22 11.61 7.40
C ALA A 68 -4.74 11.35 7.28
N GLN A 69 -5.38 12.10 6.40
CA GLN A 69 -6.79 11.96 6.08
C GLN A 69 -6.97 11.68 4.59
N CYS A 70 -8.08 11.03 4.24
CA CYS A 70 -8.40 10.73 2.86
C CYS A 70 -8.74 12.03 2.12
N ALA A 71 -7.92 12.41 1.13
CA ALA A 71 -8.17 13.59 0.29
C ALA A 71 -9.52 13.56 -0.46
N ARG A 72 -10.18 12.39 -0.55
CA ARG A 72 -11.48 12.23 -1.22
C ARG A 72 -12.68 12.35 -0.28
N CYS A 73 -12.59 11.86 0.97
CA CYS A 73 -13.74 11.79 1.87
C CYS A 73 -13.49 12.32 3.28
N GLY A 74 -12.30 12.86 3.57
CA GLY A 74 -11.93 13.44 4.87
C GLY A 74 -11.75 12.42 6.01
N ARG A 75 -12.17 11.16 5.83
CA ARG A 75 -12.03 10.13 6.87
C ARG A 75 -10.57 9.76 7.13
N PRO A 76 -10.23 9.31 8.35
CA PRO A 76 -8.87 8.91 8.73
C PRO A 76 -8.48 7.57 8.08
N GLN A 77 -8.27 7.57 6.76
CA GLN A 77 -7.89 6.42 5.97
C GLN A 77 -7.09 6.87 4.75
N ASN A 78 -6.22 6.00 4.23
CA ASN A 78 -5.54 6.28 2.98
C ASN A 78 -6.53 6.31 1.81
N VAL A 79 -6.31 7.19 0.83
CA VAL A 79 -7.16 7.25 -0.36
C VAL A 79 -7.24 5.90 -1.08
N LEU A 80 -6.18 5.08 -1.05
CA LEU A 80 -6.15 3.74 -1.64
C LEU A 80 -7.10 2.73 -0.96
N LEU A 81 -7.50 3.00 0.27
CA LEU A 81 -8.45 2.20 1.07
C LEU A 81 -9.86 2.80 1.07
N CYS A 82 -10.06 3.94 0.41
CA CYS A 82 -11.36 4.60 0.40
C CYS A 82 -12.36 3.82 -0.47
N ALA A 83 -13.52 3.45 0.10
CA ALA A 83 -14.61 2.81 -0.64
C ALA A 83 -15.15 3.70 -1.79
N ASN A 84 -15.14 5.03 -1.61
CA ASN A 84 -15.54 6.00 -2.64
C ASN A 84 -14.44 6.29 -3.67
N ARG A 85 -13.27 5.65 -3.53
CA ARG A 85 -12.29 5.63 -4.62
C ARG A 85 -12.97 4.90 -5.75
N GLN A 86 -13.34 5.64 -6.81
CA GLN A 86 -13.78 5.04 -8.05
C GLN A 86 -12.77 3.94 -8.36
N SER A 87 -13.19 2.68 -8.28
CA SER A 87 -12.60 1.71 -9.16
C SER A 87 -12.86 2.33 -10.52
N VAL A 88 -11.80 2.69 -11.24
CA VAL A 88 -11.90 2.62 -12.69
C VAL A 88 -12.19 1.15 -12.94
N ALA A 89 -13.47 0.77 -12.80
CA ALA A 89 -14.00 -0.43 -13.36
C ALA A 89 -13.50 -0.33 -14.79
N ALA A 90 -12.58 -1.24 -15.14
CA ALA A 90 -12.30 -1.48 -16.54
C ALA A 90 -13.68 -1.57 -17.17
N ASN A 91 -13.97 -0.64 -18.06
CA ASN A 91 -15.23 -0.60 -18.76
C ASN A 91 -15.21 -1.90 -19.57
N PHE A 92 -15.72 -2.98 -18.97
CA PHE A 92 -15.82 -4.30 -19.59
C PHE A 92 -16.87 -4.12 -20.67
N LYS A 93 -16.45 -3.52 -21.80
CA LYS A 93 -17.13 -3.69 -23.07
C LYS A 93 -17.12 -5.19 -23.28
N ARG A 94 -18.23 -5.84 -22.89
CA ARG A 94 -18.52 -7.23 -23.17
C ARG A 94 -18.28 -7.40 -24.67
N ARG A 95 -17.18 -8.05 -25.06
CA ARG A 95 -17.06 -8.54 -26.43
C ARG A 95 -18.10 -9.65 -26.54
N ARG A 96 -19.22 -9.34 -27.19
CA ARG A 96 -20.22 -10.34 -27.58
C ARG A 96 -19.55 -11.35 -28.52
N PRO A 97 -19.76 -12.65 -28.35
CA PRO A 97 -19.77 -13.60 -29.45
C PRO A 97 -20.92 -13.27 -30.41
#